data_AF-A0A926K2H8-F1
#
_entry.id   AF-A0A926K2H8-F1
#
_cell.length_a   1.000
_cell.length_b   1.000
_cell.length_c   1.000
_cell.angle_alpha   90.00
_cell.angle_beta   90.00
_cell.angle_gamma   90.00
#
_symmetry.space_group_name_H-M   'P 1'
#
loop_
_entity.id
_entity.type
_entity.pdbx_description
1 polymer ?
#
loop_
_entity_poly.entity_id
_entity_poly.type
_entity_poly.pdbx_seq_one_letter_code
_entity_poly.pdbx_strand_id
1 'polypeptide(L)'
;MNDTQPDDVAAAKAVLARTEQLRRAARRDTKGLAVPLLVLGVLTLGYAVVSYVELNVIASDLGPGQSRAATDAELQFGQIADTYWGLVGAAGLLVVGLWLAVRSRRLGAGAGAGAWVAGGVGLLLLATVGLPFSPLGVMVGMVGFMAPTAFIGIALLLIAGRRRDRRLAVWTVVFGVVVTLAHLGFFTNRLGDLLRVTGLADSVDVHVVVQADLVVLAVVGLVLIGAAVRDRRAGEGTRRVDEPEVS
;
A
#
# COMPACT_ATOMS: atom_id res chain seq x y z
N MET A 1 42.07 21.79 39.90
CA MET A 1 42.10 20.38 39.50
C MET A 1 40.74 19.82 39.85
N ASN A 2 39.88 19.63 38.85
CA ASN A 2 38.58 19.01 39.06
C ASN A 2 38.80 17.50 39.01
N ASP A 3 38.76 16.86 40.18
CA ASP A 3 38.61 15.41 40.28
C ASP A 3 37.20 15.06 39.78
N THR A 4 37.07 14.80 38.48
CA THR A 4 35.89 14.14 37.94
C THR A 4 35.77 12.79 38.65
N GLN A 5 34.78 12.71 39.53
CA GLN A 5 34.53 11.58 40.39
C GLN A 5 34.31 10.32 39.53
N PRO A 6 34.95 9.18 39.82
CA PRO A 6 34.84 7.96 39.01
C PRO A 6 33.38 7.50 38.78
N ASP A 7 32.47 7.89 39.68
CA ASP A 7 31.03 7.64 39.61
C ASP A 7 30.35 8.38 38.45
N ASP A 8 30.80 9.61 38.12
CA ASP A 8 30.25 10.40 37.00
C ASP A 8 30.60 9.78 35.65
N VAL A 9 31.81 9.22 35.54
CA VAL A 9 32.27 8.52 34.33
C VAL A 9 31.50 7.22 34.13
N ALA A 10 31.20 6.49 35.22
CA ALA A 10 30.38 5.28 35.17
C ALA A 10 28.93 5.59 34.77
N ALA A 11 28.33 6.63 35.35
CA ALA A 11 26.99 7.09 35.01
C ALA A 11 26.87 7.54 33.55
N ALA A 12 27.83 8.32 33.05
CA ALA A 12 27.88 8.76 31.67
C ALA A 12 28.00 7.59 30.68
N LYS A 13 28.85 6.59 31.00
CA LYS A 13 28.98 5.36 30.21
C LYS A 13 27.69 4.53 30.21
N ALA A 14 26.97 4.46 31.32
CA ALA A 14 25.69 3.76 31.39
C ALA A 14 24.61 4.44 30.51
N VAL A 15 24.56 5.78 30.50
CA VAL A 15 23.65 6.54 29.63
C VAL A 15 24.00 6.36 28.15
N LEU A 16 25.29 6.38 27.79
CA LEU A 16 25.76 6.13 26.43
C LEU A 16 25.47 4.69 25.98
N ALA A 17 25.75 3.70 26.83
CA ALA A 17 25.44 2.30 26.54
C ALA A 17 23.93 2.11 26.35
N ARG A 18 23.08 2.71 27.18
CA ARG A 18 21.62 2.65 27.07
C ARG A 18 21.11 3.34 25.81
N THR A 19 21.63 4.51 25.47
CA THR A 19 21.25 5.22 24.23
C THR A 19 21.71 4.45 22.99
N GLU A 20 22.87 3.81 23.04
CA GLU A 20 23.33 2.97 21.93
C GLU A 20 22.54 1.66 21.81
N GLN A 21 22.16 1.05 22.94
CA GLN A 21 21.21 -0.07 22.97
C GLN A 21 19.86 0.32 22.38
N LEU A 22 19.33 1.49 22.74
CA LEU A 22 18.10 2.04 22.15
C LEU A 22 18.27 2.32 20.65
N ARG A 23 19.45 2.80 20.21
CA ARG A 23 19.74 3.03 18.79
C ARG A 23 19.85 1.72 18.02
N ARG A 24 20.45 0.68 18.60
CA ARG A 24 20.54 -0.67 18.01
C ARG A 24 19.17 -1.35 18.00
N ALA A 25 18.38 -1.20 19.06
CA ALA A 25 17.00 -1.69 19.13
C ALA A 25 16.12 -0.99 18.09
N ALA A 26 16.18 0.34 18.00
CA ALA A 26 15.48 1.11 16.97
C ALA A 26 15.92 0.74 15.54
N ARG A 27 17.19 0.40 15.33
CA ARG A 27 17.70 -0.13 14.04
C ARG A 27 17.26 -1.56 13.76
N ARG A 28 17.19 -2.45 14.76
CA ARG A 28 16.60 -3.79 14.60
C ARG A 28 15.09 -3.73 14.37
N ASP A 29 14.45 -2.67 14.87
CA ASP A 29 13.01 -2.43 14.75
C ASP A 29 12.61 -1.75 13.42
N THR A 30 13.52 -1.60 12.45
CA THR A 30 13.14 -1.31 11.06
C THR A 30 12.24 -2.40 10.44
N LYS A 31 12.13 -3.58 11.07
CA LYS A 31 11.27 -4.73 10.70
C LYS A 31 9.76 -4.53 10.92
N GLY A 32 9.16 -3.43 10.45
CA GLY A 32 7.70 -3.39 10.40
C GLY A 32 7.20 -2.87 9.09
N LEU A 33 7.45 -3.71 8.10
CA LEU A 33 6.89 -3.66 6.77
C LEU A 33 5.59 -4.46 6.72
N ALA A 34 5.44 -5.45 7.62
CA ALA A 34 4.30 -6.37 7.63
C ALA A 34 2.94 -5.66 7.54
N VAL A 35 2.66 -4.65 8.37
CA VAL A 35 1.34 -3.99 8.35
C VAL A 35 1.11 -3.17 7.07
N PRO A 36 2.01 -2.25 6.65
CA PRO A 36 1.85 -1.56 5.38
C PRO A 36 1.67 -2.49 4.17
N LEU A 37 2.48 -3.56 4.09
CA LEU A 37 2.40 -4.52 2.99
C LEU A 37 1.11 -5.33 3.01
N LEU A 38 0.64 -5.75 4.20
CA LEU A 38 -0.61 -6.47 4.34
C LEU A 38 -1.81 -5.60 3.95
N VAL A 39 -1.85 -4.34 4.39
CA VAL A 39 -2.90 -3.39 4.02
C VAL A 39 -2.92 -3.18 2.51
N LEU A 40 -1.77 -2.90 1.89
CA LEU A 40 -1.67 -2.74 0.44
C LEU A 40 -2.11 -4.01 -0.30
N GLY A 41 -1.66 -5.18 0.15
CA GLY A 41 -2.01 -6.44 -0.48
C GLY A 41 -3.51 -6.72 -0.44
N VAL A 42 -4.16 -6.52 0.72
CA VAL A 42 -5.61 -6.67 0.87
C VAL A 42 -6.39 -5.65 0.04
N LEU A 43 -5.96 -4.38 0.00
CA LEU A 43 -6.57 -3.35 -0.85
C LEU A 43 -6.47 -3.69 -2.33
N THR A 44 -5.31 -4.16 -2.77
CA THR A 44 -5.09 -4.53 -4.19
C THR A 44 -5.99 -5.70 -4.58
N LEU A 45 -6.09 -6.70 -3.71
CA LEU A 45 -6.90 -7.90 -3.95
C LEU A 45 -8.40 -7.58 -3.89
N GLY A 46 -8.81 -6.72 -2.96
CA GLY A 46 -10.17 -6.18 -2.90
C GLY A 46 -10.53 -5.39 -4.16
N TYR A 47 -9.63 -4.54 -4.65
CA TYR A 47 -9.83 -3.82 -5.91
C TYR A 47 -9.97 -4.78 -7.10
N ALA A 48 -9.10 -5.80 -7.19
CA ALA A 48 -9.21 -6.82 -8.24
C ALA A 48 -10.57 -7.54 -8.23
N VAL A 49 -11.13 -7.82 -7.05
CA VAL A 49 -12.47 -8.41 -6.90
C VAL A 49 -13.56 -7.42 -7.34
N VAL A 50 -13.49 -6.16 -6.91
CA VAL A 50 -14.46 -5.13 -7.28
C VAL A 50 -14.47 -4.94 -8.81
N SER A 51 -13.30 -4.78 -9.42
CA SER A 51 -13.17 -4.63 -10.87
C SER A 51 -13.58 -5.90 -11.64
N TYR A 52 -13.34 -7.09 -11.08
CA TYR A 52 -13.87 -8.33 -11.66
C TYR A 52 -15.41 -8.32 -11.67
N VAL A 53 -16.04 -7.97 -10.55
CA VAL A 53 -17.50 -7.88 -10.45
C VAL A 53 -18.04 -6.81 -11.40
N GLU A 54 -17.39 -5.66 -11.48
CA GLU A 54 -17.75 -4.56 -12.39
C GLU A 54 -17.77 -5.03 -13.85
N LEU A 55 -16.68 -5.65 -14.28
CA LEU A 55 -16.55 -6.19 -15.63
C LEU A 55 -17.62 -7.23 -15.92
N ASN A 56 -17.94 -8.12 -14.97
CA ASN A 56 -18.97 -9.13 -15.19
C ASN A 56 -20.39 -8.54 -15.19
N VAL A 57 -20.69 -7.58 -14.30
CA VAL A 57 -22.02 -6.95 -14.23
C VAL A 57 -22.29 -6.10 -15.47
N ILE A 58 -21.27 -5.39 -15.98
CA ILE A 58 -21.42 -4.55 -17.17
C ILE A 58 -21.37 -5.39 -18.46
N ALA A 59 -20.53 -6.44 -18.53
CA ALA A 59 -20.36 -7.24 -19.73
C ALA A 59 -21.43 -8.35 -19.90
N SER A 60 -22.00 -8.89 -18.81
CA SER A 60 -22.94 -10.03 -18.91
C SER A 60 -24.21 -9.74 -19.71
N ASP A 61 -24.57 -8.46 -19.84
CA ASP A 61 -25.83 -8.02 -20.44
C ASP A 61 -25.67 -7.43 -21.86
N LEU A 62 -24.46 -7.43 -22.42
CA LEU A 62 -24.19 -6.87 -23.74
C LEU A 62 -23.73 -7.96 -24.72
N GLY A 63 -24.59 -8.27 -25.69
CA GLY A 63 -24.20 -9.08 -26.85
C GLY A 63 -23.20 -8.34 -27.75
N PRO A 64 -22.46 -9.05 -28.64
CA PRO A 64 -21.52 -8.41 -29.55
C PRO A 64 -22.18 -7.30 -30.38
N GLY A 65 -21.66 -6.07 -30.28
CA GLY A 65 -22.15 -4.90 -31.02
C GLY A 65 -23.42 -4.26 -30.48
N GLN A 66 -23.92 -4.69 -29.31
CA GLN A 66 -25.05 -4.03 -28.67
C GLN A 66 -24.59 -2.94 -27.70
N SER A 67 -25.28 -1.81 -27.69
CA SER A 67 -25.15 -0.77 -26.67
C SER A 67 -26.51 -0.61 -25.98
N ARG A 68 -26.54 -0.73 -24.66
CA ARG A 68 -27.70 -0.30 -23.85
C ARG A 68 -27.30 0.80 -22.89
N ALA A 69 -28.28 1.56 -22.43
CA ALA A 69 -28.07 2.44 -21.29
C ALA A 69 -27.75 1.58 -20.06
N ALA A 70 -26.73 1.99 -19.30
CA ALA A 70 -26.42 1.38 -18.01
C ALA A 70 -27.62 1.58 -17.05
N THR A 71 -27.93 0.56 -16.26
CA THR A 71 -28.96 0.71 -15.21
C THR A 71 -28.46 1.63 -14.10
N ASP A 72 -29.38 2.21 -13.32
CA ASP A 72 -28.99 3.04 -12.16
C ASP A 72 -28.11 2.26 -11.16
N ALA A 73 -28.35 0.95 -11.01
CA ALA A 73 -27.55 0.08 -10.17
C ALA A 73 -26.13 -0.14 -10.71
N GLU A 74 -25.97 -0.33 -12.02
CA GLU A 74 -24.65 -0.41 -12.68
C GLU A 74 -23.88 0.91 -12.55
N LEU A 75 -24.55 2.06 -12.73
CA LEU A 75 -23.94 3.37 -12.56
C LEU A 75 -23.49 3.60 -11.12
N GLN A 76 -24.31 3.23 -10.13
CA GLN A 76 -23.92 3.30 -8.72
C GLN A 76 -22.75 2.37 -8.41
N PHE A 77 -22.71 1.17 -8.99
CA PHE A 77 -21.60 0.25 -8.79
C PHE A 77 -20.29 0.75 -9.43
N GLY A 78 -20.36 1.29 -10.66
CA GLY A 78 -19.22 1.92 -11.31
C GLY A 78 -18.68 3.10 -10.49
N GLN A 79 -19.55 3.93 -9.91
CA GLN A 79 -19.13 4.99 -8.99
C GLN A 79 -18.41 4.43 -7.74
N ILE A 80 -18.84 3.29 -7.21
CA ILE A 80 -18.16 2.63 -6.08
C ILE A 80 -16.78 2.14 -6.51
N ALA A 81 -16.67 1.53 -7.70
CA ALA A 81 -15.40 1.05 -8.24
C ALA A 81 -14.41 2.21 -8.49
N ASP A 82 -14.89 3.31 -9.09
CA ASP A 82 -14.11 4.53 -9.33
C ASP A 82 -13.63 5.18 -8.02
N THR A 83 -14.46 5.17 -6.98
CA THR A 83 -14.13 5.76 -5.68
C THR A 83 -13.40 4.82 -4.72
N TYR A 84 -13.21 3.54 -5.10
CA TYR A 84 -12.63 2.50 -4.24
C TYR A 84 -11.30 2.94 -3.62
N TRP A 85 -10.36 3.40 -4.45
CA TRP A 85 -9.05 3.84 -3.98
C TRP A 85 -9.11 5.16 -3.19
N GLY A 86 -10.04 6.04 -3.53
CA GLY A 86 -10.27 7.28 -2.80
C GLY A 86 -10.77 7.03 -1.38
N LEU A 87 -11.72 6.11 -1.20
CA LEU A 87 -12.33 5.80 0.10
C LEU A 87 -11.54 4.72 0.86
N VAL A 88 -11.46 3.52 0.28
CA VAL A 88 -10.87 2.35 0.92
C VAL A 88 -9.35 2.48 0.99
N GLY A 89 -8.73 3.05 -0.05
CA GLY A 89 -7.29 3.35 -0.04
C GLY A 89 -6.92 4.40 1.01
N ALA A 90 -7.73 5.44 1.18
CA ALA A 90 -7.53 6.43 2.25
C ALA A 90 -7.73 5.81 3.64
N ALA A 91 -8.76 4.98 3.83
CA ALA A 91 -8.96 4.24 5.07
C ALA A 91 -7.75 3.34 5.38
N GLY A 92 -7.19 2.67 4.38
CA GLY A 92 -5.96 1.88 4.53
C GLY A 92 -4.75 2.72 4.97
N LEU A 93 -4.56 3.92 4.40
CA LEU A 93 -3.53 4.85 4.87
C LEU A 93 -3.75 5.28 6.32
N LEU A 94 -4.99 5.52 6.74
CA LEU A 94 -5.29 5.82 8.15
C LEU A 94 -4.93 4.65 9.07
N VAL A 95 -5.22 3.40 8.68
CA VAL A 95 -4.80 2.20 9.43
C VAL A 95 -3.29 2.12 9.54
N VAL A 96 -2.56 2.37 8.45
CA VAL A 96 -1.09 2.41 8.45
C VAL A 96 -0.57 3.52 9.37
N GLY A 97 -1.16 4.71 9.30
CA GLY A 97 -0.81 5.85 10.14
C GLY A 97 -1.05 5.60 11.62
N LEU A 98 -2.21 5.05 11.96
CA LEU A 98 -2.56 4.67 13.33
C LEU A 98 -1.61 3.60 13.87
N TRP A 99 -1.31 2.58 13.09
CA TRP A 99 -0.35 1.55 13.48
C TRP A 99 1.05 2.14 13.71
N LEU A 100 1.51 3.04 12.83
CA LEU A 100 2.78 3.76 13.01
C LEU A 100 2.77 4.62 14.28
N ALA A 101 1.65 5.28 14.61
CA ALA A 101 1.51 6.10 15.81
C ALA A 101 1.56 5.25 17.09
N VAL A 102 0.80 4.16 17.13
CA VAL A 102 0.79 3.23 18.26
C VAL A 102 2.19 2.65 18.47
N ARG A 103 2.85 2.27 17.38
CA ARG A 103 4.22 1.74 17.44
C ARG A 103 5.22 2.79 17.93
N SER A 104 5.19 4.01 17.39
CA SER A 104 6.13 5.06 17.80
C SER A 104 5.97 5.42 19.28
N ARG A 105 4.73 5.40 19.79
CA ARG A 105 4.44 5.57 21.23
C ARG A 105 5.02 4.44 22.08
N ARG A 106 4.85 3.18 21.66
CA ARG A 106 5.43 2.01 22.37
C ARG A 106 6.96 2.07 22.43
N LEU A 107 7.61 2.69 21.45
CA LEU A 107 9.06 2.87 21.40
C LEU A 107 9.54 4.13 22.14
N GLY A 108 8.64 4.91 22.76
CA GLY A 108 8.98 6.15 23.47
C GLY A 108 9.39 7.31 22.57
N ALA A 109 9.18 7.21 21.25
CA ALA A 109 9.62 8.20 20.27
C ALA A 109 8.60 9.32 19.99
N GLY A 110 7.51 9.40 20.77
CA GLY A 110 6.39 10.32 20.53
C GLY A 110 5.51 9.92 19.34
N ALA A 111 4.64 10.82 18.87
CA ALA A 111 3.87 10.62 17.63
C ALA A 111 4.80 10.78 16.42
N GLY A 112 5.28 9.65 15.87
CA GLY A 112 6.30 9.68 14.81
C GLY A 112 5.79 10.38 13.55
N ALA A 113 6.64 11.16 12.90
CA ALA A 113 6.28 11.95 11.71
C ALA A 113 5.66 11.12 10.57
N GLY A 114 5.96 9.82 10.49
CA GLY A 114 5.33 8.90 9.51
C GLY A 114 3.83 8.69 9.74
N ALA A 115 3.37 8.70 11.00
CA ALA A 115 1.95 8.61 11.33
C ALA A 115 1.19 9.85 10.87
N TRP A 116 1.80 11.03 11.03
CA TRP A 116 1.23 12.30 10.55
C TRP A 116 1.17 12.37 9.03
N VAL A 117 2.20 11.88 8.31
CA VAL A 117 2.17 11.82 6.85
C VAL A 117 1.07 10.89 6.36
N ALA A 118 1.00 9.66 6.89
CA ALA A 118 -0.05 8.71 6.51
C ALA A 118 -1.46 9.22 6.85
N GLY A 119 -1.63 9.74 8.08
CA GLY A 119 -2.90 10.29 8.56
C GLY A 119 -3.32 11.52 7.77
N GLY A 120 -2.41 12.45 7.52
CA GLY A 120 -2.67 13.68 6.77
C GLY A 120 -3.03 13.40 5.31
N VAL A 121 -2.31 12.50 4.63
CA VAL A 121 -2.65 12.12 3.25
C VAL A 121 -3.98 11.34 3.21
N GLY A 122 -4.23 10.44 4.17
CA GLY A 122 -5.51 9.73 4.26
C GLY A 122 -6.69 10.69 4.46
N LEU A 123 -6.57 11.66 5.37
CA LEU A 123 -7.59 12.68 5.59
C LEU A 123 -7.77 13.60 4.38
N LEU A 124 -6.68 13.99 3.72
CA LEU A 124 -6.74 14.79 2.49
C LEU A 124 -7.51 14.06 1.39
N LEU A 125 -7.23 12.77 1.17
CA LEU A 125 -7.96 11.96 0.20
C LEU A 125 -9.44 11.83 0.55
N LEU A 126 -9.78 11.57 1.81
CA LEU A 126 -11.19 11.55 2.25
C LEU A 126 -11.88 12.90 2.04
N ALA A 127 -11.19 14.00 2.35
CA ALA A 127 -11.72 15.35 2.14
C ALA A 127 -11.97 15.65 0.65
N THR A 128 -11.16 15.09 -0.26
CA THR A 128 -11.37 15.28 -1.71
C THR A 128 -12.61 14.58 -2.24
N VAL A 129 -13.04 13.48 -1.62
CA VAL A 129 -14.32 12.83 -1.93
C VAL A 129 -15.51 13.67 -1.44
N GLY A 130 -15.36 14.36 -0.31
CA GLY A 130 -16.44 15.17 0.30
C GLY A 130 -16.56 16.62 -0.20
N LEU A 131 -15.56 17.17 -0.92
CA LEU A 131 -15.51 18.57 -1.36
C LEU A 131 -15.36 18.71 -2.90
N PRO A 132 -16.32 18.22 -3.69
CA PRO A 132 -16.21 18.13 -5.16
C PRO A 132 -16.14 19.48 -5.89
N PHE A 133 -16.43 20.61 -5.24
CA PHE A 133 -16.57 21.92 -5.89
C PHE A 133 -15.41 22.91 -5.67
N SER A 134 -14.30 22.47 -5.07
CA SER A 134 -13.10 23.33 -5.00
C SER A 134 -12.19 23.08 -6.20
N PRO A 135 -11.53 24.11 -6.78
CA PRO A 135 -10.57 23.92 -7.88
C PRO A 135 -9.45 22.92 -7.55
N LEU A 136 -9.02 22.92 -6.27
CA LEU A 136 -8.09 21.94 -5.73
C LEU A 136 -8.69 20.53 -5.70
N GLY A 137 -9.94 20.38 -5.27
CA GLY A 137 -10.67 19.12 -5.28
C GLY A 137 -10.84 18.55 -6.69
N VAL A 138 -11.09 19.40 -7.70
CA VAL A 138 -11.16 18.98 -9.11
C VAL A 138 -9.79 18.50 -9.61
N MET A 139 -8.70 19.23 -9.33
CA MET A 139 -7.36 18.81 -9.75
C MET A 139 -6.91 17.52 -9.06
N VAL A 140 -7.11 17.41 -7.74
CA VAL A 140 -6.80 16.20 -6.98
C VAL A 140 -7.71 15.05 -7.41
N GLY A 141 -8.98 15.32 -7.70
CA GLY A 141 -9.92 14.36 -8.25
C GLY A 141 -9.51 13.83 -9.61
N MET A 142 -9.06 14.70 -10.53
CA MET A 142 -8.54 14.28 -11.84
C MET A 142 -7.29 13.41 -11.72
N VAL A 143 -6.32 13.81 -10.88
CA VAL A 143 -5.12 13.00 -10.65
C VAL A 143 -5.47 11.70 -9.94
N GLY A 144 -6.41 11.74 -8.99
CA GLY A 144 -6.89 10.58 -8.25
C GLY A 144 -7.71 9.63 -9.12
N PHE A 145 -8.38 10.13 -10.14
CA PHE A 145 -9.07 9.33 -11.13
C PHE A 145 -8.07 8.65 -12.08
N MET A 146 -7.06 9.40 -12.56
CA MET A 146 -6.06 8.87 -13.50
C MET A 146 -5.05 7.94 -12.85
N ALA A 147 -4.69 8.20 -11.60
CA ALA A 147 -3.70 7.43 -10.85
C ALA A 147 -4.06 7.38 -9.36
N PRO A 148 -5.15 6.69 -8.97
CA PRO A 148 -5.64 6.68 -7.59
C PRO A 148 -4.58 6.21 -6.58
N THR A 149 -3.72 5.30 -7.01
CA THR A 149 -2.64 4.74 -6.20
C THR A 149 -1.41 5.63 -6.08
N ALA A 150 -1.29 6.70 -6.89
CA ALA A 150 -0.12 7.59 -6.85
C ALA A 150 0.00 8.30 -5.50
N PHE A 151 -1.11 8.78 -4.93
CA PHE A 151 -1.11 9.43 -3.61
C PHE A 151 -0.69 8.47 -2.49
N ILE A 152 -1.17 7.23 -2.54
CA ILE A 152 -0.79 6.17 -1.59
C ILE A 152 0.70 5.84 -1.75
N GLY A 153 1.17 5.72 -2.99
CA GLY A 153 2.57 5.50 -3.32
C GLY A 153 3.48 6.61 -2.79
N ILE A 154 3.14 7.88 -3.03
CA ILE A 154 3.89 9.04 -2.55
C ILE A 154 3.93 9.06 -1.01
N ALA A 155 2.79 8.86 -0.33
CA ALA A 155 2.73 8.83 1.12
C ALA A 155 3.66 7.75 1.70
N LEU A 156 3.63 6.55 1.12
CA LEU A 156 4.48 5.44 1.55
C LEU A 156 5.95 5.66 1.21
N LEU A 157 6.28 6.29 0.09
CA LEU A 157 7.65 6.66 -0.25
C LEU A 157 8.22 7.70 0.72
N LEU A 158 7.41 8.70 1.10
CA LEU A 158 7.79 9.68 2.12
C LEU A 158 8.06 8.99 3.47
N ILE A 159 7.20 8.03 3.85
CA ILE A 159 7.39 7.22 5.05
C ILE A 159 8.67 6.36 4.94
N ALA A 160 8.89 5.72 3.80
CA ALA A 160 10.08 4.90 3.54
C ALA A 160 11.36 5.72 3.60
N GLY A 161 11.38 6.89 2.97
CA GLY A 161 12.52 7.82 2.99
C GLY A 161 12.82 8.31 4.40
N ARG A 162 11.78 8.70 5.16
CA ARG A 162 11.92 9.10 6.58
C ARG A 162 12.46 7.97 7.46
N ARG A 163 12.00 6.74 7.25
CA ARG A 163 12.45 5.56 8.00
C ARG A 163 13.77 4.98 7.47
N ARG A 164 14.30 5.53 6.36
CA ARG A 164 15.44 4.98 5.59
C ARG A 164 15.25 3.49 5.26
N ASP A 165 13.99 3.09 5.04
CA ASP A 165 13.62 1.71 4.77
C ASP A 165 13.57 1.47 3.25
N ARG A 166 14.69 0.99 2.71
CA ARG A 166 14.82 0.70 1.27
C ARG A 166 13.84 -0.37 0.81
N ARG A 167 13.48 -1.33 1.68
CA ARG A 167 12.56 -2.41 1.30
C ARG A 167 11.16 -1.88 1.13
N LEU A 168 10.70 -1.02 2.05
CA LEU A 168 9.40 -0.33 1.87
C LEU A 168 9.39 0.45 0.57
N ALA A 169 10.44 1.25 0.34
CA ALA A 169 10.54 2.07 -0.87
C ALA A 169 10.44 1.21 -2.15
N VAL A 170 11.20 0.12 -2.23
CA VAL A 170 11.14 -0.81 -3.39
C VAL A 170 9.75 -1.38 -3.56
N TRP A 171 9.13 -1.91 -2.51
CA TRP A 171 7.77 -2.46 -2.59
C TRP A 171 6.74 -1.41 -3.00
N THR A 172 6.87 -0.19 -2.49
CA THR A 172 5.99 0.92 -2.87
C THR A 172 6.16 1.33 -4.32
N VAL A 173 7.40 1.39 -4.84
CA VAL A 173 7.65 1.67 -6.26
C VAL A 173 7.09 0.56 -7.13
N VAL A 174 7.40 -0.71 -6.82
CA VAL A 174 6.91 -1.86 -7.59
C VAL A 174 5.38 -1.88 -7.59
N PHE A 175 4.75 -1.69 -6.42
CA PHE A 175 3.30 -1.59 -6.29
C PHE A 175 2.74 -0.45 -7.16
N GLY A 176 3.28 0.76 -7.02
CA GLY A 176 2.80 1.92 -7.77
C GLY A 176 2.89 1.72 -9.27
N VAL A 177 4.05 1.27 -9.76
CA VAL A 177 4.27 1.01 -11.19
C VAL A 177 3.32 -0.07 -11.71
N VAL A 178 3.24 -1.21 -11.04
CA VAL A 178 2.43 -2.33 -11.55
C VAL A 178 0.94 -1.99 -11.52
N VAL A 179 0.44 -1.38 -10.44
CA VAL A 179 -0.98 -1.01 -10.37
C VAL A 179 -1.33 0.08 -11.36
N THR A 180 -0.48 1.10 -11.55
CA THR A 180 -0.71 2.11 -12.59
C THR A 180 -0.72 1.50 -13.99
N LEU A 181 0.23 0.60 -14.31
CA LEU A 181 0.24 -0.09 -15.60
C LEU A 181 -1.02 -0.94 -15.81
N ALA A 182 -1.46 -1.66 -14.79
CA ALA A 182 -2.70 -2.45 -14.85
C ALA A 182 -3.93 -1.55 -15.08
N HIS A 183 -4.00 -0.41 -14.40
CA HIS A 183 -5.10 0.54 -14.57
C HIS A 183 -5.12 1.20 -15.96
N LEU A 184 -3.95 1.37 -16.58
CA LEU A 184 -3.82 1.84 -17.96
C LEU A 184 -4.12 0.75 -19.02
N GLY A 185 -4.55 -0.44 -18.61
CA GLY A 185 -4.83 -1.55 -19.52
C GLY A 185 -3.57 -2.15 -20.15
N PHE A 186 -2.38 -1.90 -19.58
CA PHE A 186 -1.12 -2.28 -20.21
C PHE A 186 -1.01 -3.79 -20.39
N PHE A 187 -1.38 -4.61 -19.39
CA PHE A 187 -1.21 -6.06 -19.48
C PHE A 187 -2.23 -6.68 -20.41
N THR A 188 -3.47 -6.18 -20.41
CA THR A 188 -4.50 -6.56 -21.40
C THR A 188 -4.03 -6.27 -22.83
N ASN A 189 -3.51 -5.07 -23.09
CA ASN A 189 -3.00 -4.70 -24.42
C ASN A 189 -1.81 -5.57 -24.84
N ARG A 190 -0.87 -5.82 -23.92
CA ARG A 190 0.31 -6.66 -24.22
C ARG A 190 -0.03 -8.13 -24.41
N LEU A 191 -1.01 -8.66 -23.67
CA LEU A 191 -1.51 -10.01 -23.91
C LEU A 191 -2.19 -10.10 -25.28
N GLY A 192 -3.00 -9.10 -25.64
CA GLY A 192 -3.62 -9.01 -26.97
C GLY A 192 -2.59 -8.98 -28.11
N ASP A 193 -1.54 -8.16 -27.98
CA ASP A 193 -0.43 -8.11 -28.94
C ASP A 193 0.25 -9.48 -29.09
N LEU A 194 0.53 -10.16 -27.95
CA LEU A 194 1.18 -11.46 -27.94
C LEU A 194 0.30 -12.53 -28.63
N LEU A 195 -0.99 -12.56 -28.32
CA LEU A 195 -1.94 -13.49 -28.95
C LEU A 195 -2.08 -13.26 -30.45
N ARG A 196 -2.00 -12.00 -30.92
CA ARG A 196 -1.97 -11.68 -32.35
C ARG A 196 -0.72 -12.20 -33.02
N VAL A 197 0.45 -12.02 -32.41
CA VAL A 197 1.72 -12.51 -32.95
C VAL A 197 1.76 -14.04 -33.00
N THR A 198 1.14 -14.73 -32.03
CA THR A 198 1.08 -16.20 -32.03
C THR A 198 -0.05 -16.78 -32.89
N GLY A 199 -0.86 -15.95 -33.55
CA GLY A 199 -2.02 -16.40 -34.35
C GLY A 199 -3.15 -17.01 -33.52
N LEU A 200 -3.17 -16.74 -32.20
CA LEU A 200 -4.18 -17.25 -31.26
C LEU A 200 -5.29 -16.24 -30.98
N ALA A 201 -5.19 -15.02 -31.53
CA ALA A 201 -6.15 -13.94 -31.26
C ALA A 201 -7.61 -14.33 -31.55
N ASP A 202 -7.86 -15.11 -32.61
CA ASP A 202 -9.22 -15.55 -32.97
C ASP A 202 -9.71 -16.75 -32.15
N SER A 203 -8.81 -17.42 -31.42
CA SER A 203 -9.10 -18.62 -30.64
C SER A 203 -9.32 -18.36 -29.15
N VAL A 204 -8.95 -17.17 -28.67
CA VAL A 204 -9.08 -16.78 -27.27
C VAL A 204 -10.23 -15.81 -27.12
N ASP A 205 -11.15 -16.12 -26.23
CA ASP A 205 -12.26 -15.23 -25.89
C ASP A 205 -11.73 -13.88 -25.41
N VAL A 206 -12.28 -12.79 -25.95
CA VAL A 206 -11.95 -11.41 -25.56
C VAL A 206 -12.10 -11.22 -24.05
N HIS A 207 -13.04 -11.91 -23.41
CA HIS A 207 -13.22 -11.88 -21.96
C HIS A 207 -11.97 -12.34 -21.19
N VAL A 208 -11.24 -13.33 -21.72
CA VAL A 208 -9.98 -13.81 -21.09
C VAL A 208 -8.89 -12.76 -21.22
N VAL A 209 -8.83 -12.05 -22.34
CA VAL A 209 -7.81 -11.03 -22.59
C VAL A 209 -7.99 -9.84 -21.64
N VAL A 210 -9.24 -9.40 -21.43
CA VAL A 210 -9.60 -8.28 -20.55
C VAL A 210 -9.31 -8.59 -19.06
N GLN A 211 -9.19 -9.86 -18.68
CA GLN A 211 -8.88 -10.26 -17.30
C GLN A 211 -7.38 -10.17 -16.95
N ALA A 212 -6.50 -9.90 -17.91
CA ALA A 212 -5.05 -9.91 -17.67
C ALA A 212 -4.62 -8.93 -16.58
N ASP A 213 -5.15 -7.70 -16.59
CA ASP A 213 -4.84 -6.69 -15.59
C ASP A 213 -5.32 -7.11 -14.19
N LEU A 214 -6.49 -7.75 -14.09
CA LEU A 214 -7.04 -8.26 -12.83
C LEU A 214 -6.17 -9.38 -12.23
N VAL A 215 -5.70 -10.29 -13.08
CA VAL A 215 -4.81 -11.38 -12.65
C VAL A 215 -3.50 -10.79 -12.11
N VAL A 216 -2.94 -9.79 -12.78
CA VAL A 216 -1.73 -9.10 -12.30
C VAL A 216 -1.98 -8.42 -10.96
N LEU A 217 -3.09 -7.71 -10.79
CA LEU A 217 -3.47 -7.09 -9.53
C LEU A 217 -3.63 -8.12 -8.40
N ALA A 218 -4.30 -9.24 -8.66
CA ALA A 218 -4.46 -10.32 -7.70
C ALA A 218 -3.12 -10.93 -7.29
N VAL A 219 -2.23 -11.19 -8.25
CA VAL A 219 -0.87 -11.71 -8.00
C VAL A 219 -0.06 -10.73 -7.16
N VAL A 220 -0.07 -9.43 -7.50
CA VAL A 220 0.60 -8.39 -6.70
C VAL A 220 0.06 -8.36 -5.29
N GLY A 221 -1.26 -8.39 -5.12
CA GLY A 221 -1.91 -8.44 -3.81
C GLY A 221 -1.42 -9.61 -2.96
N LEU A 222 -1.40 -10.82 -3.53
CA LEU A 222 -0.91 -12.03 -2.87
C LEU A 222 0.58 -11.96 -2.54
N VAL A 223 1.41 -11.42 -3.45
CA VAL A 223 2.86 -11.24 -3.22
C VAL A 223 3.11 -10.29 -2.06
N LEU A 224 2.37 -9.18 -1.97
CA LEU A 224 2.49 -8.21 -0.87
C LEU A 224 2.08 -8.84 0.47
N ILE A 225 0.98 -9.61 0.50
CA ILE A 225 0.56 -10.36 1.70
C ILE A 225 1.62 -11.40 2.08
N GLY A 226 2.15 -12.15 1.12
CA GLY A 226 3.22 -13.13 1.34
C GLY A 226 4.49 -12.48 1.90
N ALA A 227 4.89 -11.34 1.35
CA ALA A 227 6.01 -10.55 1.84
C ALA A 227 5.78 -10.06 3.28
N ALA A 228 4.56 -9.62 3.60
CA ALA A 228 4.17 -9.22 4.95
C ALA A 228 4.26 -10.37 5.96
N VAL A 229 3.74 -11.55 5.61
CA VAL A 229 3.78 -12.75 6.45
C VAL A 229 5.22 -13.21 6.67
N ARG A 230 6.05 -13.17 5.62
CA ARG A 230 7.48 -13.50 5.70
C ARG A 230 8.24 -12.54 6.61
N ASP A 231 7.98 -11.24 6.52
CA ASP A 231 8.58 -10.21 7.39
C ASP A 231 8.23 -10.47 8.86
N ARG A 232 6.97 -10.79 9.15
CA ARG A 232 6.50 -11.12 10.51
C ARG A 232 7.21 -12.35 11.08
N ARG A 233 7.30 -13.45 10.32
CA ARG A 233 7.99 -14.67 10.75
C ARG A 233 9.49 -14.45 10.99
N ALA A 234 10.14 -13.64 10.15
CA ALA A 234 11.54 -13.27 10.32
C ALA A 234 11.78 -12.33 11.53
N GLY A 235 10.74 -11.65 12.02
CA GLY A 235 10.78 -10.90 13.27
C GLY A 235 10.68 -11.81 14.50
N GLU A 236 9.76 -12.78 14.49
CA GLU A 236 9.52 -13.72 15.59
C GLU A 236 10.72 -14.65 15.83
N GLY A 237 11.36 -15.16 14.76
CA GLY A 237 12.54 -16.01 14.88
C GLY A 237 13.73 -15.34 15.57
N THR A 238 13.94 -14.05 15.34
CA THR A 238 15.00 -13.29 16.04
C THR A 238 14.71 -13.05 17.52
N ARG A 239 13.45 -13.01 17.93
CA ARG A 239 13.08 -12.73 19.33
C ARG A 239 13.35 -13.93 20.24
N ARG A 240 13.11 -15.15 19.75
CA ARG A 240 13.35 -16.39 20.51
C ARG A 240 14.82 -16.68 20.81
N VAL A 241 15.75 -16.16 20.00
CA VAL A 241 17.19 -16.36 20.20
C VAL A 241 17.77 -15.43 21.27
N ASP A 242 17.13 -14.27 21.50
CA ASP A 242 17.61 -13.24 22.43
C ASP A 242 16.96 -13.34 23.83
N GLU A 243 16.01 -14.26 24.07
CA GLU A 243 15.47 -14.53 25.42
C GLU A 243 16.37 -15.55 26.13
N PRO A 244 17.13 -15.17 27.18
CA PRO A 244 17.95 -16.12 27.93
C PRO A 244 17.04 -17.18 28.55
N GLU A 245 17.41 -18.46 28.42
CA GLU A 245 16.78 -19.54 29.17
C GLU A 245 16.96 -19.22 30.67
N VAL A 246 15.90 -18.71 31.29
CA VAL A 246 15.84 -18.54 32.73
C VAL A 246 15.63 -19.94 33.30
N SER A 247 16.73 -20.66 33.50
CA SER A 247 16.81 -21.90 34.29
C SER A 247 17.10 -21.59 35.75
#